data_AF-A0A7V8V3C6-F1
#
_entry.id   AF-A0A7V8V3C6-F1
#
_cell.length_a   1.000
_cell.length_b   1.000
_cell.length_c   1.000
_cell.angle_alpha   90.00
_cell.angle_beta   90.00
_cell.angle_gamma   90.00
#
_symmetry.space_group_name_H-M   'P 1'
#
loop_
_entity.id
_entity.type
_entity.pdbx_description
1 polymer ?
#
loop_
_entity_poly.entity_id
_entity_poly.type
_entity_poly.pdbx_seq_one_letter_code
_entity_poly.pdbx_strand_id
1 'polypeptide(L)'
;MTQPYQARTVRVAAKMSSTRAQFAINFDGPGIDPASIPDPNAAYALDRIGNRGLVLLQAFMDEFEFDEASKTIKFAKVRTDAS
;
A
#
# COMPACT_ATOMS: atom_id res chain seq x y z
N MET A 1 -14.24 7.31 -18.46
CA MET A 1 -14.33 7.61 -17.01
C MET A 1 -15.14 8.89 -16.85
N THR A 2 -16.06 8.93 -15.91
CA THR A 2 -16.91 10.09 -15.62
C THR A 2 -16.55 10.72 -14.27
N GLN A 3 -17.02 11.94 -14.01
CA GLN A 3 -16.98 12.51 -12.66
C GLN A 3 -17.57 11.50 -11.64
N PRO A 4 -16.96 11.32 -10.45
CA PRO A 4 -15.88 12.11 -9.85
C PRO A 4 -14.45 11.60 -10.11
N TYR A 5 -14.26 10.55 -10.93
CA TYR A 5 -12.96 9.87 -11.05
C TYR A 5 -12.06 10.43 -12.16
N GLN A 6 -12.63 11.16 -13.12
CA GLN A 6 -11.91 11.65 -14.29
C GLN A 6 -10.74 12.61 -13.98
N ALA A 7 -10.79 13.31 -12.85
CA ALA A 7 -9.79 14.32 -12.48
C ALA A 7 -8.83 13.84 -11.38
N ARG A 8 -9.01 12.61 -10.88
CA ARG A 8 -8.18 12.08 -9.79
C ARG A 8 -6.80 11.74 -10.31
N THR A 9 -5.78 12.10 -9.54
CA THR A 9 -4.40 11.73 -9.83
C THR A 9 -3.88 10.78 -8.76
N VAL A 10 -3.03 9.84 -9.18
CA VAL A 10 -2.21 9.03 -8.28
C VAL A 10 -0.76 9.39 -8.56
N ARG A 11 -0.03 9.82 -7.52
CA ARG A 11 1.38 10.13 -7.58
C ARG A 11 2.17 9.00 -6.97
N VAL A 12 3.10 8.46 -7.75
CA VAL A 12 3.97 7.35 -7.34
C VAL A 12 5.39 7.87 -7.28
N ALA A 13 6.01 7.79 -6.11
CA ALA A 13 7.44 8.02 -5.93
C ALA A 13 8.11 6.72 -5.49
N ALA A 14 9.29 6.46 -6.05
CA ALA A 14 10.08 5.30 -5.69
C ALA A 14 11.55 5.70 -5.51
N LYS A 15 12.20 5.13 -4.49
CA LYS A 15 13.64 5.23 -4.28
C LYS A 15 14.18 3.82 -4.08
N MET A 16 15.13 3.42 -4.91
CA MET A 16 15.67 2.07 -4.90
C MET A 16 17.19 2.09 -4.80
N SER A 17 17.72 1.15 -4.05
CA SER A 17 19.12 0.78 -4.00
C SER A 17 19.24 -0.75 -4.10
N SER A 18 20.48 -1.26 -4.07
CA SER A 18 20.70 -2.70 -4.03
C SER A 18 20.15 -3.34 -2.75
N THR A 19 19.99 -2.61 -1.66
CA THR A 19 19.58 -3.14 -0.34
C THR A 19 18.15 -2.79 0.06
N ARG A 20 17.52 -1.81 -0.60
CA ARG A 20 16.20 -1.32 -0.19
C ARG A 20 15.43 -0.72 -1.36
N ALA A 21 14.16 -1.06 -1.46
CA ALA A 21 13.19 -0.42 -2.33
C ALA A 21 12.12 0.26 -1.47
N GLN A 22 11.95 1.57 -1.62
CA GLN A 22 10.97 2.38 -0.93
C GLN A 22 9.99 2.97 -1.92
N PHE A 23 8.71 3.01 -1.54
CA PHE A 23 7.64 3.55 -2.35
C PHE A 23 6.77 4.50 -1.52
N ALA A 24 6.27 5.55 -2.15
CA ALA A 24 5.25 6.43 -1.62
C ALA A 24 4.16 6.63 -2.67
N ILE A 25 2.92 6.30 -2.32
CA ILE A 25 1.74 6.40 -3.19
C ILE A 25 0.79 7.41 -2.57
N ASN A 26 0.68 8.59 -3.19
CA ASN A 26 -0.29 9.62 -2.84
C ASN A 26 -1.46 9.58 -3.82
N PHE A 27 -2.70 9.68 -3.33
CA PHE A 27 -3.88 9.53 -4.18
C PHE A 27 -5.07 10.36 -3.71
N ASP A 28 -5.90 10.73 -4.69
CA ASP A 28 -7.16 11.42 -4.45
C ASP A 28 -8.28 10.41 -4.16
N GLY A 29 -8.57 10.19 -2.87
CA GLY A 29 -9.61 9.26 -2.44
C GLY A 29 -10.16 9.55 -1.03
N PRO A 30 -11.12 8.72 -0.58
CA PRO A 30 -11.71 8.82 0.76
C PRO A 30 -10.75 8.40 1.89
N GLY A 31 -9.50 8.03 1.56
CA GLY A 31 -8.55 7.46 2.51
C GLY A 31 -8.66 5.94 2.58
N ILE A 32 -7.99 5.36 3.57
CA ILE A 32 -8.01 3.93 3.87
C ILE A 32 -8.42 3.80 5.32
N ASP A 33 -9.43 2.97 5.60
CA ASP A 33 -9.75 2.55 6.96
C ASP A 33 -8.87 1.35 7.32
N PRO A 34 -7.88 1.49 8.23
CA PRO A 34 -7.00 0.39 8.60
C PRO A 34 -7.76 -0.78 9.23
N ALA A 35 -8.88 -0.53 9.92
CA ALA A 35 -9.70 -1.58 10.52
C ALA A 35 -10.43 -2.43 9.47
N SER A 36 -10.53 -1.94 8.23
CA SER A 36 -11.08 -2.68 7.10
C SER A 36 -10.08 -3.66 6.46
N ILE A 37 -8.80 -3.59 6.82
CA ILE A 37 -7.75 -4.45 6.26
C ILE A 37 -7.73 -5.76 7.05
N PRO A 38 -8.02 -6.92 6.41
CA PRO A 38 -7.92 -8.21 7.08
C PRO A 38 -6.50 -8.51 7.55
N ASP A 39 -6.37 -9.32 8.60
CA ASP A 39 -5.08 -9.93 8.98
C ASP A 39 -4.52 -10.69 7.77
N PRO A 40 -3.28 -10.43 7.32
CA PRO A 40 -2.69 -11.08 6.17
C PRO A 40 -2.52 -12.60 6.32
N ASN A 41 -2.53 -13.14 7.55
CA ASN A 41 -2.45 -14.57 7.82
C ASN A 41 -3.83 -15.26 7.86
N ALA A 42 -4.93 -14.50 7.78
CA ALA A 42 -6.26 -15.07 7.77
C ALA A 42 -6.55 -15.79 6.45
N ALA A 43 -7.16 -16.97 6.52
CA ALA A 43 -7.51 -17.78 5.33
C ALA A 43 -8.39 -17.03 4.32
N TYR A 44 -9.20 -16.07 4.79
CA TYR A 44 -10.11 -15.25 3.98
C TYR A 44 -9.52 -13.88 3.59
N ALA A 45 -8.24 -13.60 3.89
CA ALA A 45 -7.66 -12.27 3.69
C ALA A 45 -7.73 -11.80 2.22
N LEU A 46 -7.68 -12.75 1.28
CA LEU A 46 -7.80 -12.48 -0.16
C LEU A 46 -9.24 -12.53 -0.68
N ASP A 47 -10.22 -12.96 0.12
CA ASP A 47 -11.59 -13.15 -0.35
C ASP A 47 -12.36 -11.81 -0.42
N ARG A 48 -11.92 -10.79 0.31
CA ARG A 48 -12.56 -9.47 0.33
C ARG A 48 -12.24 -8.67 -0.93
N ILE A 49 -13.26 -8.41 -1.75
CA ILE A 49 -13.17 -7.49 -2.89
C ILE A 49 -12.77 -6.10 -2.37
N GLY A 50 -11.74 -5.51 -2.97
CA GLY A 50 -11.32 -4.13 -2.70
C GLY A 50 -10.08 -3.93 -1.80
N ASN A 51 -9.67 -4.93 -1.00
CA ASN A 51 -8.58 -4.76 -0.02
C ASN A 51 -7.35 -5.66 -0.22
N ARG A 52 -7.35 -6.49 -1.27
CA ARG A 52 -6.26 -7.44 -1.56
C ARG A 52 -4.89 -6.78 -1.66
N GLY A 53 -4.81 -5.61 -2.30
CA GLY A 53 -3.55 -4.89 -2.44
C GLY A 53 -2.93 -4.53 -1.10
N LEU A 54 -3.74 -4.09 -0.13
CA LEU A 54 -3.26 -3.72 1.20
C LEU A 54 -2.84 -4.94 2.02
N VAL A 55 -3.58 -6.05 1.90
CA VAL A 55 -3.21 -7.35 2.48
C VAL A 55 -1.86 -7.83 1.95
N LEU A 56 -1.63 -7.72 0.63
CA LEU A 56 -0.36 -8.10 0.01
C LEU A 56 0.79 -7.20 0.46
N LEU A 57 0.54 -5.89 0.62
CA LEU A 57 1.54 -4.98 1.16
C LEU A 57 1.94 -5.37 2.60
N GLN A 58 0.96 -5.67 3.47
CA GLN A 58 1.24 -6.14 4.83
C GLN A 58 1.95 -7.50 4.86
N ALA A 59 1.63 -8.41 3.93
CA ALA A 59 2.21 -9.74 3.90
C ALA A 59 3.66 -9.77 3.38
N PHE A 60 3.99 -8.92 2.41
CA PHE A 60 5.26 -9.04 1.68
C PHE A 60 6.25 -7.91 1.95
N MET A 61 5.79 -6.73 2.35
CA MET A 61 6.68 -5.60 2.64
C MET A 61 7.21 -5.69 4.07
N ASP A 62 8.40 -5.15 4.30
CA ASP A 62 9.02 -5.17 5.63
C ASP A 62 8.61 -3.93 6.44
N GLU A 63 8.24 -2.85 5.75
CA GLU A 63 7.71 -1.63 6.35
C GLU A 63 6.45 -1.21 5.61
N PHE A 64 5.44 -0.75 6.36
CA PHE A 64 4.19 -0.22 5.83
C PHE A 64 3.63 0.85 6.77
N GLU A 65 3.27 2.00 6.22
CA GLU A 65 2.67 3.13 6.94
C GLU A 65 1.60 3.79 6.05
N PHE A 66 0.50 4.22 6.65
CA PHE A 66 -0.49 5.09 6.01
C PHE A 66 -0.54 6.42 6.75
N ASP A 67 -0.26 7.50 6.02
CA ASP A 67 -0.43 8.87 6.48
C ASP A 67 -1.77 9.40 5.95
N GLU A 68 -2.74 9.49 6.85
CA GLU A 68 -4.10 9.94 6.53
C GLU A 68 -4.15 11.41 6.11
N ALA A 69 -3.35 12.27 6.76
CA ALA A 69 -3.33 13.70 6.49
C ALA A 69 -2.81 14.01 5.08
N SER A 70 -1.76 13.31 4.66
CA SER A 70 -1.22 13.44 3.31
C SER A 70 -1.82 12.45 2.30
N LYS A 71 -2.74 11.56 2.72
CA LYS A 71 -3.31 10.48 1.89
C LYS A 71 -2.24 9.67 1.16
N THR A 72 -1.20 9.31 1.89
CA THR A 72 -0.01 8.66 1.33
C THR A 72 0.22 7.32 2.01
N ILE A 73 0.36 6.26 1.20
CA ILE A 73 0.87 4.98 1.67
C ILE A 73 2.37 4.97 1.43
N LYS A 74 3.15 4.63 2.45
CA LYS A 74 4.58 4.41 2.35
C LYS A 74 4.87 2.96 2.68
N PHE A 75 5.70 2.32 1.87
CA PHE A 75 6.11 0.95 2.13
C PHE A 75 7.50 0.69 1.60
N ALA A 76 8.19 -0.26 2.22
CA ALA A 76 9.54 -0.64 1.81
C ALA A 76 9.77 -2.15 1.88
N LYS A 77 10.61 -2.62 0.95
CA LYS A 77 11.22 -3.94 1.01
C LYS A 77 12.72 -3.78 1.21
N VAL A 78 13.27 -4.50 2.17
CA VAL A 78 14.69 -4.59 2.48
C VAL A 78 15.19 -5.93 1.95
N ARG A 79 16.35 -5.92 1.29
CA ARG A 79 17.02 -7.16 0.92
C ARG A 79 17.51 -7.82 2.20
N THR A 80 16.90 -8.95 2.55
CA THR A 80 17.47 -9.87 3.52
C THR A 80 18.52 -10.70 2.80
N ASP A 81 19.80 -10.53 3.16
CA ASP A 81 20.83 -11.42 2.66
C ASP A 81 20.56 -12.82 3.25
N ALA A 82 20.45 -13.84 2.41
CA ALA A 82 20.29 -15.21 2.88
C ALA A 82 21.58 -15.62 3.61
N SER A 83 21.49 -15.85 4.92
CA SER A 83 22.54 -16.47 5.73
C SER A 83 22.61 -17.97 5.48
#